data_AF-A0A0A9Y1F5-F1
#
_entry.id   AF-A0A0A9Y1F5-F1
#
_cell.length_a   1.000
_cell.length_b   1.000
_cell.length_c   1.000
_cell.angle_alpha   90.00
_cell.angle_beta   90.00
_cell.angle_gamma   90.00
#
_symmetry.space_group_name_H-M   'P 1'
#
loop_
_entity.id
_entity.type
_entity.pdbx_description
1 polymer ?
#
loop_
_entity_poly.entity_id
_entity_poly.type
_entity_poly.pdbx_seq_one_letter_code
_entity_poly.pdbx_strand_id
1 'polypeptide(L)'
;MMSSKNFECEGFTFFQDFDSGNLGRVEFVGEHSETELEEHHYEFNLWTRPDNAGTPYENTNRTWFHFGVKGGKMNAMLKLNILTGKQSKMYGQGMAPVFRMLPGRGTWERIRERPTFTGNQSRFTLTFKHRLQDNDRVVTYFAFTYPFSYTDLLGFLSNVELCHIQRSKSEDPTMNKLDEVYYHREVLCYTLDRRRVDLITISSHHNITNEREPRFQHLFPDVMIPRAFKFDKKVVFLSARVHPGETPSSFVMNGMISLLMAKGDPVATALRKHFVFKIIPMLNPDGVYKGNYRTDTKGVNLNRLYLNPSPTEHPSIYAARKLLLYYHFGREVEDPPPIVQDFGDAATNMKQVENLEDGVSDLRLRPKTVTVEGVYEQAGAQLMKGNKDETFTFPKITSEESGLFLYVDCHGHASKKGNFMYGNHFENVNDNVECMLLPKLISLNSQHFHFDACNFSERIMYIKDKRDGLSREGAGRVAVLKSTGLIRSYTLECNYNTGKKVNPLAPPLREGLERTPVPVLLAPPKYTPQVFEEVGRAVMSSILDLIGCHPNSRLTNTPHRTLHSLRESLKQQVVSEMTINASLPRSKPTRSKMNACWHFLHKYLAALLQPMKLISNLRSKIVPEDA
;
A
#
# COMPACT_ATOMS: atom_id res chain seq x y z
N MET A 1 -7.19 -22.97 21.44
CA MET A 1 -5.76 -22.81 21.79
C MET A 1 -5.01 -24.03 21.26
N MET A 2 -4.43 -23.96 20.06
CA MET A 2 -3.39 -24.93 19.68
C MET A 2 -2.11 -24.42 20.34
N SER A 3 -1.57 -25.21 21.27
CA SER A 3 -0.21 -25.02 21.80
C SER A 3 0.73 -24.98 20.60
N SER A 4 1.19 -23.79 20.26
CA SER A 4 2.10 -23.54 19.15
C SER A 4 3.50 -23.96 19.59
N LYS A 5 3.76 -25.27 19.56
CA LYS A 5 5.10 -25.80 19.77
C LYS A 5 6.01 -25.33 18.62
N ASN A 6 7.25 -24.98 18.95
CA ASN A 6 8.30 -24.80 17.95
C ASN A 6 8.42 -26.08 17.09
N PHE A 7 8.88 -25.95 15.85
CA PHE A 7 9.13 -27.12 15.02
C PHE A 7 10.54 -27.63 15.32
N GLU A 8 10.64 -28.86 15.85
CA GLU A 8 11.91 -29.56 16.03
C GLU A 8 12.14 -30.50 14.84
N CYS A 9 13.32 -30.42 14.21
CA CYS A 9 13.64 -31.23 13.04
C CYS A 9 15.16 -31.39 12.88
N GLU A 10 15.67 -32.62 12.95
CA GLU A 10 17.09 -32.97 12.74
C GLU A 10 18.09 -32.09 13.53
N GLY A 11 17.81 -31.86 14.82
CA GLY A 11 18.67 -31.03 15.68
C GLY A 11 18.52 -29.52 15.48
N PHE A 12 17.54 -29.09 14.67
CA PHE A 12 17.16 -27.69 14.53
C PHE A 12 15.81 -27.41 15.21
N THR A 13 15.73 -26.22 15.82
CA THR A 13 14.48 -25.66 16.34
C THR A 13 14.07 -24.45 15.51
N PHE A 14 12.84 -24.45 15.00
CA PHE A 14 12.25 -23.33 14.26
C PHE A 14 11.16 -22.64 15.08
N PHE A 15 11.34 -21.33 15.27
CA PHE A 15 10.47 -20.47 16.09
C PHE A 15 9.55 -19.66 15.19
N GLN A 16 8.28 -19.55 15.58
CA GLN A 16 7.32 -18.63 14.93
C GLN A 16 6.31 -18.02 15.90
N ASP A 17 6.29 -18.46 17.16
CA ASP A 17 5.34 -18.00 18.16
C ASP A 17 5.80 -16.66 18.77
N PHE A 18 5.73 -15.62 17.96
CA PHE A 18 6.05 -14.24 18.35
C PHE A 18 5.30 -13.26 17.44
N ASP A 19 5.29 -11.98 17.81
CA ASP A 19 4.61 -10.91 17.06
C ASP A 19 5.05 -10.89 15.58
N SER A 20 4.09 -11.00 14.67
CA SER A 20 4.30 -11.05 13.23
C SER A 20 5.01 -12.32 12.72
N GLY A 21 5.20 -13.32 13.58
CA GLY A 21 5.73 -14.63 13.20
C GLY A 21 4.79 -15.37 12.25
N ASN A 22 5.36 -16.02 11.23
CA ASN A 22 4.61 -16.87 10.30
C ASN A 22 5.51 -17.98 9.74
N LEU A 23 5.24 -19.20 10.19
CA LEU A 23 5.74 -20.47 9.65
C LEU A 23 4.72 -21.58 9.94
N GLY A 24 4.36 -22.35 8.92
CA GLY A 24 3.28 -23.34 8.98
C GLY A 24 3.76 -24.77 9.12
N ARG A 25 4.88 -25.13 8.49
CA ARG A 25 5.46 -26.48 8.50
C ARG A 25 6.94 -26.40 8.14
N VAL A 26 7.71 -27.34 8.67
CA VAL A 26 9.12 -27.58 8.34
C VAL A 26 9.30 -29.05 7.98
N GLU A 27 10.12 -29.33 6.99
CA GLU A 27 10.48 -30.68 6.58
C GLU A 27 11.95 -30.71 6.17
N PHE A 28 12.71 -31.62 6.76
CA PHE A 28 14.09 -31.86 6.38
C PHE A 28 14.16 -32.58 5.04
N VAL A 29 15.03 -32.11 4.15
CA VAL A 29 15.25 -32.71 2.83
C VAL A 29 16.49 -33.60 2.83
N GLY A 30 17.57 -33.14 3.45
CA GLY A 30 18.82 -33.91 3.51
C GLY A 30 20.01 -33.13 4.05
N GLU A 31 21.03 -33.87 4.47
CA GLU A 31 22.38 -33.37 4.76
C GLU A 31 23.32 -33.82 3.64
N HIS A 32 24.07 -32.90 3.05
CA HIS A 32 25.08 -33.19 2.05
C HIS A 32 26.45 -32.64 2.48
N SER A 33 27.51 -33.38 2.21
CA SER A 33 28.90 -32.91 2.33
C SER A 33 29.46 -32.78 0.93
N GLU A 34 29.68 -31.56 0.45
CA GLU A 34 30.09 -31.32 -0.95
C GLU A 34 31.60 -31.55 -1.19
N THR A 35 32.44 -31.59 -0.14
CA THR A 35 33.91 -31.83 -0.26
C THR A 35 34.53 -32.49 0.98
N GLU A 36 35.79 -32.97 0.86
CA GLU A 36 36.65 -33.45 1.96
C GLU A 36 36.96 -32.37 3.03
N LEU A 37 36.59 -31.10 2.80
CA LEU A 37 36.84 -29.95 3.68
C LEU A 37 35.67 -29.63 4.67
N GLU A 38 34.78 -30.59 4.95
CA GLU A 38 33.72 -30.49 5.97
C GLU A 38 32.72 -29.31 5.81
N GLU A 39 32.37 -28.90 4.58
CA GLU A 39 31.23 -27.99 4.38
C GLU A 39 29.90 -28.77 4.49
N HIS A 40 29.30 -28.78 5.68
CA HIS A 40 28.00 -29.40 5.95
C HIS A 40 26.86 -28.57 5.36
N HIS A 41 26.00 -29.17 4.52
CA HIS A 41 24.85 -28.52 3.91
C HIS A 41 23.56 -29.12 4.45
N TYR A 42 22.70 -28.31 5.07
CA TYR A 42 21.37 -28.71 5.52
C TYR A 42 20.30 -28.11 4.62
N GLU A 43 19.40 -28.93 4.10
CA GLU A 43 18.30 -28.46 3.26
C GLU A 43 16.94 -28.70 3.92
N PHE A 44 16.09 -27.67 3.92
CA PHE A 44 14.74 -27.73 4.47
C PHE A 44 13.70 -27.17 3.50
N ASN A 45 12.53 -27.81 3.46
CA ASN A 45 11.31 -27.25 2.91
C ASN A 45 10.49 -26.60 4.03
N LEU A 46 10.02 -25.38 3.79
CA LEU A 46 9.27 -24.58 4.77
C LEU A 46 8.01 -24.06 4.12
N TRP A 47 6.86 -24.18 4.79
CA TRP A 47 5.59 -23.68 4.29
C TRP A 47 5.16 -22.47 5.09
N THR A 48 4.77 -21.40 4.41
CA THR A 48 4.13 -20.26 5.05
C THR A 48 2.66 -20.56 5.34
N ARG A 49 2.14 -20.02 6.44
CA ARG A 49 0.71 -20.08 6.75
C ARG A 49 -0.06 -19.13 5.83
N PRO A 50 -1.21 -19.55 5.29
CA PRO A 50 -2.17 -18.59 4.74
C PRO A 50 -2.63 -17.59 5.82
N ASP A 51 -3.13 -16.43 5.39
CA ASP A 51 -3.79 -15.49 6.29
C ASP A 51 -4.92 -16.21 7.06
N ASN A 52 -4.96 -16.00 8.37
CA ASN A 52 -5.92 -16.62 9.30
C ASN A 52 -5.96 -18.16 9.26
N ALA A 53 -4.81 -18.79 9.01
CA ALA A 53 -4.68 -20.24 8.98
C ALA A 53 -5.32 -20.93 10.19
N GLY A 54 -6.05 -22.02 9.94
CA GLY A 54 -6.73 -22.81 10.98
C GLY A 54 -7.97 -22.15 11.57
N THR A 55 -8.53 -21.13 10.91
CA THR A 55 -9.79 -20.48 11.29
C THR A 55 -10.81 -20.56 10.16
N PRO A 56 -12.11 -20.31 10.42
CA PRO A 56 -13.13 -20.22 9.36
C PRO A 56 -12.87 -19.11 8.33
N TYR A 57 -11.95 -18.20 8.62
CA TYR A 57 -11.61 -17.04 7.78
C TYR A 57 -10.28 -17.22 7.02
N GLU A 58 -9.73 -18.44 7.02
CA GLU A 58 -8.54 -18.77 6.25
C GLU A 58 -8.75 -18.44 4.76
N ASN A 59 -7.77 -17.79 4.14
CA ASN A 59 -7.84 -17.46 2.73
C ASN A 59 -6.52 -17.75 1.99
N THR A 60 -6.50 -17.53 0.68
CA THR A 60 -5.36 -17.91 -0.18
C THR A 60 -4.16 -16.95 -0.10
N ASN A 61 -4.26 -15.83 0.62
CA ASN A 61 -3.14 -14.92 0.79
C ASN A 61 -2.06 -15.63 1.61
N ARG A 62 -0.92 -15.86 0.98
CA ARG A 62 0.21 -16.58 1.56
C ARG A 62 1.47 -15.96 0.99
N THR A 63 2.12 -15.05 1.71
CA THR A 63 3.32 -14.35 1.19
C THR A 63 4.27 -14.00 2.32
N TRP A 64 3.74 -13.48 3.42
CA TRP A 64 4.51 -13.14 4.59
C TRP A 64 5.13 -14.39 5.23
N PHE A 65 6.39 -14.26 5.65
CA PHE A 65 7.07 -15.22 6.51
C PHE A 65 7.98 -14.46 7.46
N HIS A 66 8.07 -14.96 8.68
CA HIS A 66 8.95 -14.44 9.71
C HIS A 66 9.15 -15.54 10.75
N PHE A 67 10.36 -16.07 10.88
CA PHE A 67 10.65 -17.21 11.75
C PHE A 67 12.10 -17.16 12.24
N GLY A 68 12.35 -17.79 13.39
CA GLY A 68 13.69 -18.02 13.93
C GLY A 68 14.17 -19.45 13.62
N VAL A 69 15.47 -19.63 13.51
CA VAL A 69 16.13 -20.94 13.39
C VAL A 69 17.28 -21.00 14.39
N LYS A 70 17.40 -22.10 15.11
CA LYS A 70 18.49 -22.42 16.03
C LYS A 70 18.95 -23.86 15.82
N GLY A 71 20.23 -24.12 16.03
CA GLY A 71 20.84 -25.43 15.86
C GLY A 71 21.66 -25.53 14.57
N GLY A 72 22.12 -26.75 14.27
CA GLY A 72 23.04 -27.04 13.17
C GLY A 72 24.51 -26.89 13.53
N LYS A 73 25.37 -27.53 12.74
CA LYS A 73 26.82 -27.44 12.91
C LYS A 73 27.33 -26.03 12.55
N MET A 74 28.40 -25.62 13.22
CA MET A 74 29.09 -24.37 12.95
C MET A 74 29.52 -24.28 11.47
N ASN A 75 29.41 -23.10 10.87
CA ASN A 75 29.74 -22.81 9.47
C ASN A 75 28.96 -23.61 8.43
N ALA A 76 28.00 -24.44 8.83
CA ALA A 76 27.18 -25.20 7.91
C ALA A 76 26.33 -24.26 7.06
N MET A 77 26.08 -24.67 5.82
CA MET A 77 25.24 -23.97 4.88
C MET A 77 23.78 -24.40 5.07
N LEU A 78 22.92 -23.47 5.45
CA LEU A 78 21.48 -23.69 5.57
C LEU A 78 20.78 -23.27 4.27
N LYS A 79 20.24 -24.23 3.53
CA LYS A 79 19.42 -24.00 2.33
C LYS A 79 17.94 -24.10 2.70
N LEU A 80 17.22 -23.00 2.50
CA LEU A 80 15.81 -22.87 2.86
C LEU A 80 14.95 -22.73 1.61
N ASN A 81 14.03 -23.67 1.41
CA ASN A 81 13.04 -23.67 0.34
C ASN A 81 11.68 -23.22 0.91
N ILE A 82 11.32 -21.95 0.74
CA ILE A 82 10.07 -21.37 1.23
C ILE A 82 8.95 -21.55 0.21
N LEU A 83 7.99 -22.42 0.51
CA LEU A 83 6.76 -22.61 -0.23
C LEU A 83 5.74 -21.53 0.18
N THR A 84 5.48 -20.62 -0.74
CA THR A 84 4.64 -19.44 -0.52
C THR A 84 3.85 -19.07 -1.77
N GLY A 85 3.03 -18.03 -1.72
CA GLY A 85 2.29 -17.51 -2.86
C GLY A 85 3.20 -16.88 -3.90
N LYS A 86 2.73 -16.85 -5.16
CA LYS A 86 3.56 -16.45 -6.30
C LYS A 86 4.04 -14.99 -6.20
N GLN A 87 5.36 -14.81 -6.09
CA GLN A 87 6.02 -13.50 -6.07
C GLN A 87 7.16 -13.37 -7.11
N SER A 88 7.08 -14.13 -8.20
CA SER A 88 8.14 -14.23 -9.24
C SER A 88 8.61 -12.88 -9.76
N LYS A 89 7.71 -11.90 -9.92
CA LYS A 89 8.06 -10.57 -10.44
C LYS A 89 8.95 -9.80 -9.46
N MET A 90 8.69 -9.90 -8.16
CA MET A 90 9.44 -9.20 -7.11
C MET A 90 10.85 -9.80 -6.95
N TYR A 91 10.94 -11.12 -6.80
CA TYR A 91 12.22 -11.82 -6.68
C TYR A 91 13.01 -11.81 -7.99
N GLY A 92 12.35 -11.85 -9.14
CA GLY A 92 12.98 -11.67 -10.46
C GLY A 92 13.66 -10.31 -10.61
N GLN A 93 13.19 -9.28 -9.90
CA GLN A 93 13.81 -7.95 -9.82
C GLN A 93 14.95 -7.87 -8.79
N GLY A 94 15.32 -9.00 -8.17
CA GLY A 94 16.42 -9.12 -7.21
C GLY A 94 16.04 -8.77 -5.78
N MET A 95 14.76 -8.83 -5.41
CA MET A 95 14.39 -8.83 -3.99
C MET A 95 15.05 -10.02 -3.31
N ALA A 96 15.45 -9.84 -2.05
CA ALA A 96 15.92 -10.93 -1.22
C ALA A 96 15.37 -10.78 0.20
N PRO A 97 15.10 -11.90 0.90
CA PRO A 97 14.73 -11.89 2.30
C PRO A 97 15.78 -11.20 3.17
N VAL A 98 15.43 -10.93 4.41
CA VAL A 98 16.35 -10.38 5.41
C VAL A 98 16.56 -11.36 6.54
N PHE A 99 17.68 -11.22 7.25
CA PHE A 99 18.00 -11.99 8.44
C PHE A 99 18.54 -11.10 9.56
N ARG A 100 18.46 -11.58 10.80
CA ARG A 100 19.04 -10.98 12.01
C ARG A 100 19.44 -12.08 12.99
N MET A 101 20.48 -11.89 13.79
CA MET A 101 20.94 -12.89 14.76
C MET A 101 20.85 -12.35 16.18
N LEU A 102 20.26 -13.13 17.10
CA LEU A 102 20.14 -12.75 18.51
C LEU A 102 20.55 -13.91 19.43
N PRO A 103 21.35 -13.66 20.49
CA PRO A 103 22.07 -12.41 20.78
C PRO A 103 23.21 -12.15 19.77
N GLY A 104 23.81 -10.96 19.79
CA GLY A 104 24.92 -10.58 18.91
C GLY A 104 24.51 -9.56 17.85
N ARG A 105 24.29 -9.99 16.61
CA ARG A 105 24.04 -9.09 15.47
C ARG A 105 22.58 -8.66 15.35
N GLY A 106 22.20 -7.66 16.14
CA GLY A 106 20.82 -7.17 16.26
C GLY A 106 20.27 -6.36 15.07
N THR A 107 21.04 -6.13 14.01
CA THR A 107 20.58 -5.39 12.82
C THR A 107 20.05 -6.34 11.75
N TRP A 108 18.91 -6.00 11.14
CA TRP A 108 18.39 -6.72 9.99
C TRP A 108 19.23 -6.45 8.74
N GLU A 109 19.56 -7.52 8.02
CA GLU A 109 20.37 -7.45 6.81
C GLU A 109 19.79 -8.30 5.71
N ARG A 110 19.99 -7.88 4.46
CA ARG A 110 19.51 -8.62 3.31
C ARG A 110 20.40 -9.85 3.07
N ILE A 111 19.79 -10.98 2.71
CA ILE A 111 20.52 -12.14 2.20
C ILE A 111 21.33 -11.69 0.98
N ARG A 112 22.65 -11.92 1.04
CA ARG A 112 23.62 -11.43 0.04
C ARG A 112 23.50 -12.20 -1.27
N GLU A 113 23.42 -13.52 -1.17
CA GLU A 113 23.22 -14.38 -2.33
C GLU A 113 21.84 -14.17 -2.92
N ARG A 114 21.76 -14.10 -4.26
CA ARG A 114 20.50 -13.90 -4.95
C ARG A 114 19.62 -15.14 -4.77
N PRO A 115 18.41 -15.01 -4.20
CA PRO A 115 17.49 -16.13 -4.10
C PRO A 115 17.08 -16.62 -5.49
N THR A 116 16.86 -17.93 -5.60
CA THR A 116 16.25 -18.55 -6.77
C THR A 116 14.78 -18.84 -6.48
N PHE A 117 13.99 -19.05 -7.53
CA PHE A 117 12.61 -19.46 -7.34
C PHE A 117 12.14 -20.33 -8.49
N THR A 118 11.28 -21.29 -8.18
CA THR A 118 10.62 -22.16 -9.14
C THR A 118 9.11 -22.16 -8.87
N GLY A 119 8.32 -22.57 -9.85
CA GLY A 119 6.90 -22.83 -9.63
C GLY A 119 5.90 -22.14 -10.55
N ASN A 120 4.64 -22.59 -10.44
CA ASN A 120 3.49 -22.13 -11.21
C ASN A 120 2.55 -21.28 -10.32
N GLN A 121 1.27 -21.15 -10.68
CA GLN A 121 0.32 -20.33 -9.90
C GLN A 121 -0.04 -20.93 -8.53
N SER A 122 0.05 -22.26 -8.37
CA SER A 122 -0.39 -22.97 -7.15
C SER A 122 0.76 -23.39 -6.23
N ARG A 123 1.98 -23.52 -6.75
CA ARG A 123 3.18 -23.84 -5.98
C ARG A 123 4.31 -22.93 -6.42
N PHE A 124 4.70 -21.97 -5.58
CA PHE A 124 5.88 -21.13 -5.76
C PHE A 124 6.85 -21.39 -4.61
N THR A 125 8.08 -21.77 -4.96
CA THR A 125 9.15 -22.06 -4.00
C THR A 125 10.24 -21.02 -4.17
N LEU A 126 10.53 -20.28 -3.11
CA LEU A 126 11.66 -19.37 -3.01
C LEU A 126 12.80 -20.08 -2.28
N THR A 127 13.96 -20.19 -2.90
CA THR A 127 15.14 -20.82 -2.31
C THR A 127 16.22 -19.80 -2.04
N PHE A 128 16.77 -19.80 -0.83
CA PHE A 128 17.95 -19.02 -0.47
C PHE A 128 18.83 -19.78 0.51
N LYS A 129 20.11 -19.40 0.56
CA LYS A 129 21.12 -20.00 1.42
C LYS A 129 21.59 -19.00 2.47
N HIS A 130 21.96 -19.50 3.64
CA HIS A 130 22.56 -18.72 4.71
C HIS A 130 23.58 -19.57 5.46
N ARG A 131 24.78 -19.04 5.68
CA ARG A 131 25.81 -19.73 6.46
C ARG A 131 25.58 -19.47 7.94
N LEU A 132 25.43 -20.54 8.72
CA LEU A 132 25.25 -20.47 10.16
C LEU A 132 26.49 -19.89 10.82
N GLN A 133 26.29 -18.96 11.76
CA GLN A 133 27.37 -18.39 12.56
C GLN A 133 27.51 -19.12 13.89
N ASP A 134 28.69 -18.98 14.47
CA ASP A 134 29.14 -19.67 15.67
C ASP A 134 28.18 -19.47 16.86
N ASN A 135 28.02 -20.53 17.66
CA ASN A 135 27.29 -20.63 18.94
C ASN A 135 25.84 -21.17 18.92
N ASP A 136 25.63 -22.30 19.59
CA ASP A 136 24.34 -22.95 19.92
C ASP A 136 23.36 -22.07 20.71
N ARG A 137 23.75 -20.86 21.11
CA ARG A 137 22.88 -19.89 21.81
C ARG A 137 22.23 -18.87 20.86
N VAL A 138 22.69 -18.77 19.62
CA VAL A 138 22.20 -17.76 18.66
C VAL A 138 20.99 -18.28 17.90
N VAL A 139 19.97 -17.45 17.79
CA VAL A 139 18.81 -17.66 16.91
C VAL A 139 18.94 -16.74 15.71
N THR A 140 18.95 -17.32 14.51
CA THR A 140 18.90 -16.57 13.25
C THR A 140 17.45 -16.42 12.83
N TYR A 141 16.96 -15.19 12.85
CA TYR A 141 15.64 -14.84 12.36
C TYR A 141 15.70 -14.50 10.88
N PHE A 142 14.73 -14.99 10.10
CA PHE A 142 14.53 -14.67 8.69
C PHE A 142 13.16 -14.05 8.50
N ALA A 143 13.05 -13.07 7.60
CA ALA A 143 11.78 -12.43 7.26
C ALA A 143 11.67 -12.10 5.77
N PHE A 144 10.43 -12.01 5.28
CA PHE A 144 10.10 -11.67 3.90
C PHE A 144 10.77 -10.37 3.42
N THR A 145 10.78 -9.36 4.29
CA THR A 145 11.48 -8.07 4.18
C THR A 145 11.76 -7.57 5.60
N TYR A 146 12.37 -6.39 5.75
CA TYR A 146 12.51 -5.71 7.05
C TYR A 146 11.17 -5.70 7.80
N PRO A 147 11.05 -6.45 8.91
CA PRO A 147 9.81 -6.53 9.64
C PRO A 147 9.58 -5.26 10.46
N PHE A 148 8.31 -4.98 10.72
CA PHE A 148 7.87 -3.95 11.63
C PHE A 148 6.59 -4.46 12.29
N SER A 149 6.77 -5.07 13.45
CA SER A 149 5.72 -5.74 14.23
C SER A 149 4.82 -4.73 14.95
N TYR A 150 3.75 -5.22 15.59
CA TYR A 150 2.91 -4.35 16.41
C TYR A 150 3.67 -3.86 17.65
N THR A 151 4.49 -4.72 18.24
CA THR A 151 5.38 -4.40 19.35
C THR A 151 6.42 -3.34 18.96
N ASP A 152 6.99 -3.43 17.75
CA ASP A 152 7.91 -2.41 17.23
C ASP A 152 7.22 -1.04 17.11
N LEU A 153 5.96 -1.01 16.68
CA LEU A 153 5.17 0.23 16.64
C LEU A 153 5.01 0.82 18.04
N LEU A 154 4.57 0.02 19.02
CA LEU A 154 4.36 0.49 20.38
C LEU A 154 5.66 1.00 21.00
N GLY A 155 6.78 0.32 20.77
CA GLY A 155 8.10 0.75 21.19
C GLY A 155 8.52 2.07 20.55
N PHE A 156 8.35 2.20 19.22
CA PHE A 156 8.64 3.43 18.49
C PHE A 156 7.84 4.63 19.05
N LEU A 157 6.53 4.47 19.22
CA LEU A 157 5.67 5.55 19.73
C LEU A 157 5.98 5.92 21.18
N SER A 158 6.28 4.94 22.02
CA SER A 158 6.67 5.19 23.42
C SER A 158 8.01 5.94 23.47
N ASN A 159 8.97 5.61 22.60
CA ASN A 159 10.22 6.35 22.49
C ASN A 159 10.00 7.80 22.03
N VAL A 160 9.10 8.03 21.06
CA VAL A 160 8.75 9.39 20.61
C VAL A 160 8.17 10.20 21.76
N GLU A 161 7.24 9.62 22.51
CA GLU A 161 6.58 10.26 23.67
C GLU A 161 7.56 10.56 24.80
N LEU A 162 8.42 9.59 25.17
CA LEU A 162 9.46 9.79 26.19
C LEU A 162 10.46 10.89 25.78
N CYS A 163 10.93 10.87 24.53
CA CYS A 163 11.82 11.93 24.01
C CYS A 163 11.15 13.30 24.06
N HIS A 164 9.85 13.38 23.76
CA HIS A 164 9.09 14.62 23.80
C HIS A 164 8.97 15.16 25.24
N ILE A 165 8.59 14.32 26.21
CA ILE A 165 8.48 14.69 27.63
C ILE A 165 9.83 15.11 28.21
N GLN A 166 10.91 14.43 27.87
CA GLN A 166 12.25 14.80 28.33
C GLN A 166 12.66 16.18 27.81
N ARG A 167 12.36 16.47 26.53
CA ARG A 167 12.70 17.74 25.90
C ARG A 167 11.82 18.90 26.33
N SER A 168 10.57 18.66 26.72
CA SER A 168 9.68 19.72 27.22
C SER A 168 10.11 20.24 28.59
N LYS A 169 10.93 19.48 29.34
CA LYS A 169 11.53 19.92 30.61
C LYS A 169 12.76 20.80 30.43
N SER A 170 13.38 20.78 29.25
CA SER A 170 14.54 21.59 28.91
C SER A 170 14.07 22.90 28.28
N GLU A 171 13.99 23.97 29.06
CA GLU A 171 13.68 25.30 28.54
C GLU A 171 14.86 25.83 27.71
N ASP A 172 14.57 26.20 26.46
CA ASP A 172 15.48 27.00 25.63
C ASP A 172 14.91 28.42 25.61
N PRO A 173 15.52 29.38 26.32
CA PRO A 173 14.99 30.74 26.43
C PRO A 173 14.98 31.49 25.10
N THR A 174 15.68 31.01 24.07
CA THR A 174 15.71 31.64 22.74
C THR A 174 14.60 31.16 21.81
N MET A 175 13.90 30.08 22.17
CA MET A 175 12.89 29.47 21.32
C MET A 175 11.51 30.12 21.53
N ASN A 176 10.84 30.46 20.42
CA ASN A 176 9.46 30.88 20.45
C ASN A 176 8.55 29.75 20.95
N LYS A 177 7.85 29.96 22.07
CA LYS A 177 6.93 28.97 22.66
C LYS A 177 5.83 28.51 21.70
N LEU A 178 5.43 29.35 20.74
CA LEU A 178 4.44 28.96 19.74
C LEU A 178 4.96 27.92 18.74
N ASP A 179 6.28 27.84 18.54
CA ASP A 179 6.94 26.87 17.65
C ASP A 179 7.19 25.51 18.32
N GLU A 180 6.87 25.39 19.61
CA GLU A 180 6.94 24.12 20.33
C GLU A 180 6.06 23.04 19.70
N VAL A 181 6.49 21.80 19.88
CA VAL A 181 5.77 20.64 19.35
C VAL A 181 4.58 20.35 20.25
N TYR A 182 3.39 20.50 19.71
CA TYR A 182 2.20 19.89 20.29
C TYR A 182 2.17 18.42 19.88
N TYR A 183 2.19 17.50 20.85
CA TYR A 183 2.08 16.06 20.63
C TYR A 183 0.98 15.49 21.52
N HIS A 184 0.08 14.71 20.94
CA HIS A 184 -0.95 13.98 21.68
C HIS A 184 -1.16 12.60 21.06
N ARG A 185 -1.00 11.55 21.87
CA ARG A 185 -1.24 10.16 21.49
C ARG A 185 -2.42 9.63 22.30
N GLU A 186 -3.37 9.02 21.62
CA GLU A 186 -4.56 8.47 22.24
C GLU A 186 -5.03 7.19 21.55
N VAL A 187 -5.77 6.35 22.28
CA VAL A 187 -6.42 5.17 21.68
C VAL A 187 -7.61 5.67 20.87
N LEU A 188 -7.58 5.43 19.56
CA LEU A 188 -8.68 5.74 18.65
C LEU A 188 -9.83 4.76 18.83
N CYS A 189 -9.52 3.46 18.77
CA CYS A 189 -10.46 2.36 18.95
C CYS A 189 -9.69 1.08 19.29
N TYR A 190 -10.42 0.00 19.58
CA TYR A 190 -9.87 -1.35 19.67
C TYR A 190 -10.26 -2.16 18.44
N THR A 191 -9.35 -3.03 18.00
CA THR A 191 -9.62 -4.01 16.95
C THR A 191 -10.45 -5.20 17.46
N LEU A 192 -10.74 -6.16 16.58
CA LEU A 192 -11.51 -7.37 16.89
C LEU A 192 -10.83 -8.21 17.98
N ASP A 193 -9.51 -8.35 17.95
CA ASP A 193 -8.74 -9.02 19.02
C ASP A 193 -8.31 -8.05 20.13
N ARG A 194 -8.96 -6.88 20.26
CA ARG A 194 -8.75 -5.91 21.34
C ARG A 194 -7.36 -5.26 21.37
N ARG A 195 -6.65 -5.16 20.24
CA ARG A 195 -5.43 -4.34 20.15
C ARG A 195 -5.79 -2.87 19.96
N ARG A 196 -5.03 -1.98 20.61
CA ARG A 196 -5.22 -0.53 20.46
C ARG A 196 -4.80 -0.09 19.06
N VAL A 197 -5.66 0.70 18.43
CA VAL A 197 -5.33 1.51 17.26
C VAL A 197 -5.06 2.92 17.76
N ASP A 198 -3.87 3.44 17.51
CA ASP A 198 -3.47 4.76 17.99
C ASP A 198 -3.83 5.87 16.99
N LEU A 199 -4.31 6.99 17.50
CA LEU A 199 -4.33 8.27 16.82
C LEU A 199 -3.24 9.16 17.42
N ILE A 200 -2.40 9.74 16.56
CA ILE A 200 -1.38 10.71 16.94
C ILE A 200 -1.76 12.05 16.34
N THR A 201 -1.81 13.09 17.17
CA THR A 201 -1.97 14.48 16.76
C THR A 201 -0.65 15.23 16.94
N ILE A 202 -0.12 15.81 15.87
CA ILE A 202 1.10 16.64 15.91
C ILE A 202 0.81 18.02 15.29
N SER A 203 1.21 19.10 15.95
CA SER A 203 1.18 20.47 15.39
C SER A 203 2.14 21.37 16.17
N SER A 204 2.06 22.68 15.95
CA SER A 204 2.62 23.69 16.84
C SER A 204 1.51 24.40 17.61
N HIS A 205 1.87 25.18 18.63
CA HIS A 205 0.92 25.94 19.44
C HIS A 205 0.34 27.17 18.74
N HIS A 206 0.73 27.46 17.50
CA HIS A 206 0.03 28.45 16.67
C HIS A 206 -1.44 28.04 16.48
N ASN A 207 -2.37 29.00 16.52
CA ASN A 207 -3.81 28.78 16.30
C ASN A 207 -4.44 27.63 17.12
N ILE A 208 -3.84 27.27 18.25
CA ILE A 208 -4.45 26.31 19.18
C ILE A 208 -5.59 27.01 19.94
N THR A 209 -6.68 26.30 20.17
CA THR A 209 -7.82 26.79 20.96
C THR A 209 -7.82 26.17 22.35
N ASN A 210 -8.60 26.75 23.27
CA ASN A 210 -8.82 26.16 24.60
C ASN A 210 -9.81 24.99 24.58
N GLU A 211 -10.43 24.69 23.42
CA GLU A 211 -11.40 23.61 23.28
C GLU A 211 -10.73 22.27 22.98
N ARG A 212 -11.34 21.19 23.47
CA ARG A 212 -10.96 19.81 23.17
C ARG A 212 -11.74 19.28 21.98
N GLU A 213 -11.14 18.36 21.24
CA GLU A 213 -11.82 17.59 20.20
C GLU A 213 -12.97 16.76 20.81
N PRO A 214 -14.11 16.64 20.13
CA PRO A 214 -15.26 15.89 20.63
C PRO A 214 -14.99 14.39 20.64
N ARG A 215 -15.55 13.66 21.62
CA ARG A 215 -15.58 12.19 21.59
C ARG A 215 -16.80 11.71 20.80
N PHE A 216 -16.56 10.80 19.86
CA PHE A 216 -17.61 10.18 19.07
C PHE A 216 -18.01 8.83 19.65
N GLN A 217 -19.24 8.41 19.36
CA GLN A 217 -19.69 7.07 19.68
C GLN A 217 -18.72 6.02 19.07
N HIS A 218 -18.40 5.00 19.86
CA HIS A 218 -17.45 3.92 19.55
C HIS A 218 -15.97 4.30 19.44
N LEU A 219 -15.61 5.58 19.56
CA LEU A 219 -14.24 6.06 19.45
C LEU A 219 -13.75 6.66 20.78
N PHE A 220 -12.44 6.66 20.97
CA PHE A 220 -11.76 7.26 22.13
C PHE A 220 -12.24 6.70 23.46
N PRO A 221 -12.07 5.37 23.67
CA PRO A 221 -12.64 4.63 24.81
C PRO A 221 -12.09 5.09 26.17
N ASP A 222 -10.90 5.70 26.21
CA ASP A 222 -10.28 6.19 27.43
C ASP A 222 -10.92 7.51 27.88
N VAL A 223 -12.07 7.43 28.56
CA VAL A 223 -12.86 8.60 28.98
C VAL A 223 -12.11 9.52 29.96
N MET A 224 -11.16 8.96 30.72
CA MET A 224 -10.37 9.69 31.73
C MET A 224 -9.24 10.53 31.12
N ILE A 225 -8.81 10.24 29.88
CA ILE A 225 -7.69 10.92 29.24
C ILE A 225 -8.23 12.01 28.32
N PRO A 226 -8.08 13.31 28.59
CA PRO A 226 -8.61 14.38 27.74
C PRO A 226 -8.17 14.22 26.28
N ARG A 227 -9.08 14.50 25.35
CA ARG A 227 -8.78 14.51 23.90
C ARG A 227 -7.74 15.58 23.54
N ALA A 228 -7.21 15.52 22.32
CA ALA A 228 -6.40 16.59 21.76
C ALA A 228 -7.13 17.95 21.79
N PHE A 229 -6.39 19.06 21.87
CA PHE A 229 -6.95 20.40 21.63
C PHE A 229 -7.37 20.56 20.16
N LYS A 230 -8.35 21.41 19.91
CA LYS A 230 -8.70 21.86 18.56
C LYS A 230 -7.76 22.97 18.11
N PHE A 231 -7.60 23.11 16.79
CA PHE A 231 -6.80 24.14 16.15
C PHE A 231 -7.59 24.78 15.02
N ASP A 232 -7.40 26.09 14.83
CA ASP A 232 -7.82 26.80 13.63
C ASP A 232 -6.74 26.67 12.54
N LYS A 233 -6.62 25.45 12.02
CA LYS A 233 -5.69 25.03 10.97
C LYS A 233 -6.32 23.91 10.16
N LYS A 234 -5.86 23.75 8.92
CA LYS A 234 -6.25 22.60 8.10
C LYS A 234 -5.55 21.32 8.56
N VAL A 235 -6.20 20.19 8.30
CA VAL A 235 -5.77 18.85 8.71
C VAL A 235 -5.10 18.10 7.57
N VAL A 236 -3.93 17.54 7.85
CA VAL A 236 -3.29 16.51 7.02
C VAL A 236 -3.52 15.16 7.70
N PHE A 237 -4.27 14.28 7.04
CA PHE A 237 -4.62 12.96 7.56
C PHE A 237 -3.74 11.87 6.92
N LEU A 238 -3.05 11.09 7.75
CA LEU A 238 -2.10 10.07 7.31
C LEU A 238 -2.48 8.71 7.90
N SER A 239 -2.51 7.66 7.08
CA SER A 239 -2.71 6.29 7.55
C SER A 239 -1.68 5.32 6.95
N ALA A 240 -1.44 4.20 7.63
CA ALA A 240 -0.57 3.14 7.14
C ALA A 240 -1.02 1.76 7.63
N ARG A 241 -0.45 0.71 7.01
CA ARG A 241 -0.61 -0.70 7.42
C ARG A 241 -2.06 -1.16 7.54
N VAL A 242 -2.90 -0.78 6.58
CA VAL A 242 -4.20 -1.45 6.40
C VAL A 242 -4.01 -2.90 5.94
N HIS A 243 -2.98 -3.16 5.13
CA HIS A 243 -2.50 -4.50 4.84
C HIS A 243 -1.32 -4.86 5.74
N PRO A 244 -1.38 -5.96 6.47
CA PRO A 244 -0.37 -6.34 7.45
C PRO A 244 1.05 -6.51 6.90
N GLY A 245 1.23 -7.16 5.76
CA GLY A 245 2.54 -7.50 5.20
C GLY A 245 3.28 -6.33 4.54
N GLU A 246 2.63 -5.17 4.43
CA GLU A 246 3.13 -3.99 3.73
C GLU A 246 4.00 -3.09 4.62
N THR A 247 5.05 -3.68 5.20
CA THR A 247 5.97 -3.00 6.14
C THR A 247 6.68 -1.75 5.61
N PRO A 248 6.95 -1.55 4.30
CA PRO A 248 7.48 -0.28 3.79
C PRO A 248 6.67 0.93 4.25
N SER A 249 5.34 0.78 4.36
CA SER A 249 4.45 1.85 4.82
C SER A 249 4.75 2.31 6.25
N SER A 250 5.18 1.41 7.14
CA SER A 250 5.57 1.78 8.52
C SER A 250 6.83 2.61 8.55
N PHE A 251 7.84 2.26 7.74
CA PHE A 251 9.08 3.04 7.70
C PHE A 251 8.89 4.41 7.06
N VAL A 252 8.04 4.50 6.02
CA VAL A 252 7.59 5.81 5.49
C VAL A 252 6.95 6.64 6.60
N MET A 253 6.02 6.04 7.37
CA MET A 253 5.33 6.72 8.46
C MET A 253 6.31 7.16 9.58
N ASN A 254 7.32 6.35 9.90
CA ASN A 254 8.37 6.73 10.84
C ASN A 254 9.13 7.96 10.38
N GLY A 255 9.47 8.05 9.10
CA GLY A 255 10.13 9.22 8.52
C GLY A 255 9.29 10.49 8.63
N MET A 256 7.99 10.39 8.36
CA MET A 256 7.02 11.48 8.51
C MET A 256 6.94 11.96 9.97
N ILE A 257 6.70 11.03 10.91
CA ILE A 257 6.59 11.34 12.35
C ILE A 257 7.92 11.92 12.87
N SER A 258 9.05 11.32 12.52
CA SER A 258 10.37 11.77 12.98
C SER A 258 10.71 13.18 12.53
N LEU A 259 10.34 13.57 11.30
CA LEU A 259 10.47 14.95 10.84
C LEU A 259 9.53 15.87 11.62
N LEU A 260 8.26 15.51 11.77
CA LEU A 260 7.28 16.30 12.53
C LEU A 260 7.65 16.47 14.00
N MET A 261 8.47 15.59 14.57
CA MET A 261 8.98 15.68 15.94
C MET A 261 10.37 16.33 16.05
N ALA A 262 11.00 16.69 14.92
CA ALA A 262 12.30 17.33 14.91
C ALA A 262 12.19 18.78 15.43
N LYS A 263 12.80 19.04 16.59
CA LYS A 263 12.89 20.39 17.19
C LYS A 263 14.01 21.18 16.48
N GLY A 264 13.73 22.44 16.13
CA GLY A 264 14.68 23.31 15.43
C GLY A 264 14.95 22.94 13.97
N ASP A 265 14.19 22.01 13.40
CA ASP A 265 14.17 21.80 11.95
C ASP A 265 13.18 22.80 11.32
N PRO A 266 13.63 23.69 10.40
CA PRO A 266 12.77 24.73 9.83
C PRO A 266 11.59 24.18 9.02
N VAL A 267 11.78 23.04 8.33
CA VAL A 267 10.72 22.38 7.56
C VAL A 267 9.68 21.82 8.53
N ALA A 268 10.12 21.14 9.59
CA ALA A 268 9.23 20.63 10.63
C ALA A 268 8.43 21.74 11.31
N THR A 269 9.07 22.85 11.67
CA THR A 269 8.42 24.01 12.29
C THR A 269 7.39 24.64 11.34
N ALA A 270 7.73 24.86 10.07
CA ALA A 270 6.78 25.38 9.09
C ALA A 270 5.57 24.45 8.90
N LEU A 271 5.79 23.13 8.79
CA LEU A 271 4.71 22.14 8.70
C LEU A 271 3.75 22.24 9.88
N ARG A 272 4.29 22.23 11.10
CA ARG A 272 3.51 22.32 12.34
C ARG A 272 2.76 23.65 12.49
N LYS A 273 3.33 24.75 11.95
CA LYS A 273 2.69 26.08 11.94
C LYS A 273 1.45 26.13 11.06
N HIS A 274 1.48 25.47 9.90
CA HIS A 274 0.38 25.52 8.93
C HIS A 274 -0.68 24.44 9.12
N PHE A 275 -0.31 23.27 9.67
CA PHE A 275 -1.18 22.10 9.67
C PHE A 275 -1.29 21.43 11.03
N VAL A 276 -2.40 20.71 11.22
CA VAL A 276 -2.53 19.65 12.21
C VAL A 276 -2.39 18.31 11.51
N PHE A 277 -1.47 17.48 11.98
CA PHE A 277 -1.28 16.13 11.47
C PHE A 277 -2.06 15.16 12.32
N LYS A 278 -2.98 14.42 11.70
CA LYS A 278 -3.76 13.34 12.32
C LYS A 278 -3.30 12.02 11.71
N ILE A 279 -2.67 11.18 12.53
CA ILE A 279 -1.89 10.05 12.03
C ILE A 279 -2.38 8.75 12.67
N ILE A 280 -2.74 7.77 11.84
CA ILE A 280 -3.00 6.39 12.24
C ILE A 280 -1.86 5.51 11.70
N PRO A 281 -0.83 5.21 12.50
CA PRO A 281 0.37 4.54 12.00
C PRO A 281 0.14 3.06 11.67
N MET A 282 -0.94 2.45 12.17
CA MET A 282 -1.31 1.06 11.85
C MET A 282 -2.81 0.83 11.96
N LEU A 283 -3.46 0.63 10.81
CA LEU A 283 -4.90 0.34 10.72
C LEU A 283 -5.26 -1.12 11.06
N ASN A 284 -4.34 -2.06 10.87
CA ASN A 284 -4.60 -3.49 11.06
C ASN A 284 -3.58 -4.17 12.00
N PRO A 285 -3.52 -3.79 13.29
CA PRO A 285 -2.58 -4.39 14.24
C PRO A 285 -2.82 -5.89 14.47
N ASP A 286 -4.06 -6.37 14.35
CA ASP A 286 -4.35 -7.80 14.54
C ASP A 286 -3.75 -8.66 13.44
N GLY A 287 -3.96 -8.29 12.18
CA GLY A 287 -3.36 -9.00 11.06
C GLY A 287 -1.84 -8.94 11.10
N VAL A 288 -1.26 -7.82 11.54
CA VAL A 288 0.20 -7.69 11.74
C VAL A 288 0.69 -8.69 12.79
N TYR A 289 0.05 -8.71 13.96
CA TYR A 289 0.44 -9.59 15.06
C TYR A 289 0.35 -11.07 14.67
N LYS A 290 -0.70 -11.46 13.92
CA LYS A 290 -0.90 -12.84 13.45
C LYS A 290 0.04 -13.26 12.30
N GLY A 291 0.84 -12.34 11.76
CA GLY A 291 1.67 -12.63 10.59
C GLY A 291 0.87 -12.83 9.31
N ASN A 292 -0.31 -12.20 9.19
CA ASN A 292 -1.04 -12.13 7.93
C ASN A 292 -0.28 -11.24 6.94
N TYR A 293 -0.61 -11.36 5.65
CA TYR A 293 -0.09 -10.52 4.58
C TYR A 293 -1.07 -9.42 4.19
N ARG A 294 -2.37 -9.73 4.11
CA ARG A 294 -3.35 -8.86 3.44
C ARG A 294 -4.58 -8.51 4.28
N THR A 295 -5.04 -9.43 5.11
CA THR A 295 -6.38 -9.37 5.70
C THR A 295 -6.36 -9.21 7.21
N ASP A 296 -7.48 -8.72 7.76
CA ASP A 296 -7.73 -8.72 9.21
C ASP A 296 -8.04 -10.14 9.74
N THR A 297 -8.55 -10.23 10.97
CA THR A 297 -8.83 -11.51 11.63
C THR A 297 -10.04 -12.27 11.07
N LYS A 298 -10.91 -11.59 10.31
CA LYS A 298 -12.06 -12.18 9.61
C LYS A 298 -11.78 -12.43 8.13
N GLY A 299 -10.53 -12.35 7.71
CA GLY A 299 -10.13 -12.59 6.32
C GLY A 299 -10.56 -11.45 5.39
N VAL A 300 -10.88 -10.27 5.95
CA VAL A 300 -11.40 -9.14 5.20
C VAL A 300 -10.27 -8.21 4.76
N ASN A 301 -10.35 -7.79 3.49
CA ASN A 301 -9.49 -6.76 2.93
C ASN A 301 -10.03 -5.38 3.33
N LEU A 302 -9.52 -4.84 4.43
CA LEU A 302 -9.98 -3.58 5.03
C LEU A 302 -9.94 -2.38 4.05
N ASN A 303 -9.02 -2.37 3.08
CA ASN A 303 -8.96 -1.33 2.04
C ASN A 303 -10.00 -1.52 0.91
N ARG A 304 -11.13 -2.16 1.21
CA ARG A 304 -12.33 -2.24 0.38
C ARG A 304 -13.59 -1.76 1.10
N LEU A 305 -13.46 -1.28 2.34
CA LEU A 305 -14.59 -1.05 3.24
C LEU A 305 -14.79 0.42 3.62
N TYR A 306 -14.05 1.37 3.02
CA TYR A 306 -14.16 2.77 3.40
C TYR A 306 -15.49 3.43 2.96
N LEU A 307 -16.29 2.81 2.11
CA LEU A 307 -17.60 3.36 1.75
C LEU A 307 -18.62 3.22 2.89
N ASN A 308 -18.68 2.04 3.49
CA ASN A 308 -19.62 1.69 4.55
C ASN A 308 -19.00 0.73 5.59
N PRO A 309 -18.02 1.19 6.39
CA PRO A 309 -17.41 0.38 7.43
C PRO A 309 -18.35 0.24 8.64
N SER A 310 -18.35 -0.93 9.28
CA SER A 310 -19.11 -1.15 10.51
C SER A 310 -18.23 -0.85 11.72
N PRO A 311 -18.75 -0.18 12.77
CA PRO A 311 -18.00 0.08 14.00
C PRO A 311 -17.65 -1.19 14.78
N THR A 312 -18.39 -2.29 14.59
CA THR A 312 -18.16 -3.56 15.29
C THR A 312 -17.31 -4.53 14.48
N GLU A 313 -17.49 -4.54 13.15
CA GLU A 313 -16.79 -5.47 12.25
C GLU A 313 -15.48 -4.88 11.73
N HIS A 314 -15.46 -3.57 11.47
CA HIS A 314 -14.36 -2.87 10.82
C HIS A 314 -13.92 -1.63 11.63
N PRO A 315 -13.67 -1.75 12.95
CA PRO A 315 -13.56 -0.62 13.87
C PRO A 315 -12.52 0.42 13.45
N SER A 316 -11.35 0.00 12.94
CA SER A 316 -10.29 0.93 12.54
C SER A 316 -10.64 1.73 11.28
N ILE A 317 -11.35 1.13 10.33
CA ILE A 317 -11.79 1.79 9.10
C ILE A 317 -12.98 2.70 9.38
N TYR A 318 -13.91 2.27 10.23
CA TYR A 318 -14.98 3.12 10.75
C TYR A 318 -14.41 4.37 11.41
N ALA A 319 -13.43 4.19 12.31
CA ALA A 319 -12.78 5.28 13.01
C ALA A 319 -12.08 6.27 12.06
N ALA A 320 -11.27 5.76 11.13
CA ALA A 320 -10.58 6.58 10.15
C ALA A 320 -11.57 7.40 9.32
N ARG A 321 -12.62 6.76 8.80
CA ARG A 321 -13.66 7.40 7.99
C ARG A 321 -14.43 8.46 8.77
N LYS A 322 -14.87 8.15 10.00
CA LYS A 322 -15.61 9.10 10.85
C LYS A 322 -14.77 10.37 11.10
N LEU A 323 -13.48 10.22 11.36
CA LEU A 323 -12.56 11.35 11.51
C LEU A 323 -12.34 12.12 10.20
N LEU A 324 -12.16 11.44 9.07
CA LEU A 324 -12.02 12.08 7.77
C LEU A 324 -13.23 12.96 7.44
N LEU A 325 -14.45 12.48 7.69
CA LEU A 325 -15.68 13.25 7.51
C LEU A 325 -15.76 14.43 8.50
N TYR A 326 -15.48 14.19 9.79
CA TYR A 326 -15.49 15.25 10.79
C TYR A 326 -14.52 16.39 10.45
N TYR A 327 -13.27 16.07 10.09
CA TYR A 327 -12.30 17.10 9.72
C TYR A 327 -12.61 17.77 8.39
N HIS A 328 -13.31 17.09 7.47
CA HIS A 328 -13.80 17.72 6.26
C HIS A 328 -14.91 18.74 6.59
N PHE A 329 -15.97 18.32 7.29
CA PHE A 329 -17.14 19.16 7.55
C PHE A 329 -17.01 20.13 8.72
N GLY A 330 -16.01 19.98 9.59
CA GLY A 330 -15.86 20.74 10.83
C GLY A 330 -16.89 20.41 11.90
N ARG A 331 -17.74 19.40 11.66
CA ARG A 331 -18.80 18.94 12.56
C ARG A 331 -19.06 17.45 12.32
N GLU A 332 -19.72 16.81 13.29
CA GLU A 332 -20.19 15.45 13.09
C GLU A 332 -21.28 15.43 12.00
N VAL A 333 -21.15 14.49 11.08
CA VAL A 333 -22.17 14.17 10.09
C VAL A 333 -22.60 12.72 10.26
N GLU A 334 -23.88 12.48 10.10
CA GLU A 334 -24.44 11.14 9.99
C GLU A 334 -24.18 10.58 8.60
N ASP A 335 -24.09 9.26 8.53
CA ASP A 335 -24.02 8.60 7.24
C ASP A 335 -25.36 8.71 6.52
N PRO A 336 -25.38 9.10 5.24
CA PRO A 336 -26.61 9.03 4.48
C PRO A 336 -27.14 7.59 4.50
N PRO A 337 -28.46 7.40 4.59
CA PRO A 337 -29.05 6.07 4.64
C PRO A 337 -28.58 5.24 3.43
N PRO A 338 -28.23 3.95 3.61
CA PRO A 338 -27.88 3.10 2.50
C PRO A 338 -29.06 3.03 1.54
N ILE A 339 -28.81 3.23 0.25
CA ILE A 339 -29.81 2.96 -0.79
C ILE A 339 -30.07 1.46 -0.72
N VAL A 340 -31.26 1.07 -0.29
CA VAL A 340 -31.73 -0.31 -0.41
C VAL A 340 -31.85 -0.58 -1.91
N GLN A 341 -30.85 -1.27 -2.49
CA GLN A 341 -31.06 -1.91 -3.78
C GLN A 341 -32.03 -3.06 -3.54
N ASP A 342 -33.29 -2.82 -3.89
CA ASP A 342 -34.31 -3.85 -3.95
C ASP A 342 -33.85 -4.90 -4.97
N PHE A 343 -33.21 -5.96 -4.48
CA PHE A 343 -32.98 -7.15 -5.30
C PHE A 343 -34.33 -7.85 -5.43
N GLY A 344 -35.16 -7.35 -6.35
CA GLY A 344 -36.40 -8.00 -6.74
C GLY A 344 -36.14 -9.48 -6.99
N ASP A 345 -36.97 -10.32 -6.38
CA ASP A 345 -36.85 -11.77 -6.30
C ASP A 345 -36.26 -12.40 -7.57
N ALA A 346 -35.00 -12.84 -7.49
CA ALA A 346 -34.33 -13.62 -8.53
C ALA A 346 -34.83 -15.09 -8.54
N ALA A 347 -36.15 -15.26 -8.50
CA ALA A 347 -36.84 -16.54 -8.46
C ALA A 347 -37.92 -16.67 -9.53
N THR A 348 -37.79 -16.01 -10.69
CA THR A 348 -38.62 -16.33 -11.87
C THR A 348 -37.95 -15.83 -13.14
N ASN A 349 -37.05 -16.65 -13.71
CA ASN A 349 -36.85 -16.84 -15.15
C ASN A 349 -35.63 -17.74 -15.41
N MET A 350 -35.66 -18.95 -14.87
CA MET A 350 -34.97 -20.09 -15.48
C MET A 350 -35.95 -20.76 -16.43
N LYS A 351 -36.06 -20.26 -17.66
CA LYS A 351 -36.54 -20.96 -18.86
C LYS A 351 -36.53 -19.97 -20.01
N GLN A 352 -36.03 -20.44 -21.16
CA GLN A 352 -35.88 -19.73 -22.44
C GLN A 352 -34.61 -18.90 -22.60
N VAL A 353 -33.46 -19.59 -22.77
CA VAL A 353 -32.56 -19.28 -23.90
C VAL A 353 -31.95 -20.61 -24.38
N GLU A 354 -32.75 -21.38 -25.12
CA GLU A 354 -32.22 -22.27 -26.14
C GLU A 354 -32.50 -21.60 -27.50
N ASN A 355 -31.49 -21.65 -28.37
CA ASN A 355 -31.53 -21.49 -29.82
C ASN A 355 -31.30 -20.11 -30.48
N LEU A 356 -30.31 -20.15 -31.39
CA LEU A 356 -30.14 -19.43 -32.66
C LEU A 356 -29.60 -17.98 -32.59
N GLU A 357 -28.37 -17.71 -33.02
CA GLU A 357 -27.79 -17.68 -34.38
C GLU A 357 -27.84 -16.29 -35.05
N ASP A 358 -26.80 -16.07 -35.85
CA ASP A 358 -26.38 -14.93 -36.67
C ASP A 358 -27.41 -13.85 -37.11
N GLY A 359 -26.94 -12.60 -37.24
CA GLY A 359 -27.64 -11.64 -38.10
C GLY A 359 -27.22 -10.18 -37.97
N VAL A 360 -26.80 -9.58 -39.08
CA VAL A 360 -26.39 -8.18 -39.27
C VAL A 360 -27.57 -7.37 -39.84
N SER A 361 -27.76 -6.11 -39.40
CA SER A 361 -28.22 -4.97 -40.24
C SER A 361 -28.34 -3.70 -39.37
N ASP A 362 -27.48 -2.70 -39.55
CA ASP A 362 -27.70 -1.46 -40.33
C ASP A 362 -28.89 -0.60 -39.83
N LEU A 363 -28.57 0.59 -39.31
CA LEU A 363 -29.40 1.80 -39.50
C LEU A 363 -28.51 3.03 -39.26
N ARG A 364 -28.12 3.63 -40.40
CA ARG A 364 -27.43 4.90 -40.56
C ARG A 364 -28.28 6.06 -40.05
N LEU A 365 -27.65 7.03 -39.40
CA LEU A 365 -28.05 8.43 -39.48
C LEU A 365 -26.81 9.33 -39.62
N ARG A 366 -26.94 10.31 -40.53
CA ARG A 366 -25.90 11.11 -41.20
C ARG A 366 -25.29 12.20 -40.29
N PRO A 367 -24.10 12.72 -40.62
CA PRO A 367 -23.44 13.77 -39.85
C PRO A 367 -24.05 15.13 -40.13
N LYS A 368 -24.29 15.93 -39.07
CA LYS A 368 -24.44 17.38 -39.19
C LYS A 368 -23.14 18.04 -38.75
N THR A 369 -22.53 18.72 -39.72
CA THR A 369 -21.51 19.75 -39.55
C THR A 369 -22.05 20.88 -38.68
N VAL A 370 -21.32 21.25 -37.62
CA VAL A 370 -21.44 22.57 -36.99
C VAL A 370 -20.03 23.07 -36.72
N THR A 371 -19.78 24.29 -37.19
CA THR A 371 -18.53 25.04 -37.20
C THR A 371 -18.14 25.52 -35.80
N VAL A 372 -16.83 25.76 -35.66
CA VAL A 372 -16.18 26.36 -34.50
C VAL A 372 -16.55 27.82 -34.41
N GLU A 373 -17.31 28.22 -33.38
CA GLU A 373 -17.20 29.47 -32.63
C GLU A 373 -18.42 29.66 -31.72
N GLY A 374 -18.17 29.95 -30.44
CA GLY A 374 -19.18 30.52 -29.53
C GLY A 374 -20.00 29.56 -28.68
N VAL A 375 -19.39 28.85 -27.71
CA VAL A 375 -20.08 28.44 -26.46
C VAL A 375 -19.06 28.37 -25.31
N TYR A 376 -18.63 29.53 -24.82
CA TYR A 376 -18.00 29.64 -23.49
C TYR A 376 -18.66 30.82 -22.79
N GLU A 377 -19.78 30.55 -22.09
CA GLU A 377 -20.22 31.37 -20.95
C GLU A 377 -21.46 30.84 -20.18
N GLN A 378 -22.04 29.68 -20.50
CA GLN A 378 -23.20 29.15 -19.75
C GLN A 378 -23.14 27.64 -19.45
N ALA A 379 -22.05 27.17 -18.84
CA ALA A 379 -21.95 25.79 -18.35
C ALA A 379 -21.50 25.69 -16.88
N GLY A 380 -21.78 26.73 -16.08
CA GLY A 380 -21.88 26.61 -14.64
C GLY A 380 -23.32 26.19 -14.30
N ALA A 381 -23.49 24.96 -13.80
CA ALA A 381 -24.77 24.32 -13.45
C ALA A 381 -25.63 23.81 -14.63
N GLN A 382 -25.34 22.61 -15.13
CA GLN A 382 -26.38 21.64 -15.53
C GLN A 382 -25.82 20.22 -15.72
N LEU A 383 -26.04 19.41 -14.67
CA LEU A 383 -26.46 18.00 -14.68
C LEU A 383 -25.81 17.00 -15.66
N MET A 384 -24.94 16.16 -15.09
CA MET A 384 -25.17 14.72 -14.90
C MET A 384 -26.27 14.13 -15.82
N LYS A 385 -25.87 13.58 -16.96
CA LYS A 385 -26.71 12.65 -17.74
C LYS A 385 -26.04 11.28 -17.86
N GLY A 386 -26.11 10.55 -16.76
CA GLY A 386 -26.35 9.11 -16.71
C GLY A 386 -27.55 8.90 -15.78
N ASN A 387 -28.60 8.22 -16.26
CA ASN A 387 -29.93 8.25 -15.65
C ASN A 387 -29.97 7.54 -14.28
N LYS A 388 -30.54 8.25 -13.28
CA LYS A 388 -31.21 7.80 -12.04
C LYS A 388 -30.52 6.74 -11.17
N ASP A 389 -29.94 7.21 -10.06
CA ASP A 389 -30.19 6.64 -8.72
C ASP A 389 -30.13 7.79 -7.70
N GLU A 390 -31.07 7.82 -6.75
CA GLU A 390 -31.14 8.81 -5.67
C GLU A 390 -29.93 8.64 -4.76
N THR A 391 -28.88 9.43 -4.99
CA THR A 391 -27.52 9.11 -4.56
C THR A 391 -27.22 9.44 -3.10
N PHE A 392 -26.55 8.50 -2.42
CA PHE A 392 -25.79 8.62 -1.17
C PHE A 392 -24.87 9.85 -1.23
N THR A 393 -25.39 11.03 -0.86
CA THR A 393 -24.68 12.30 -1.08
C THR A 393 -24.58 13.07 0.22
N PHE A 394 -23.34 13.26 0.66
CA PHE A 394 -23.04 14.20 1.72
C PHE A 394 -23.23 15.65 1.22
N PRO A 395 -23.43 16.62 2.13
CA PRO A 395 -23.42 18.04 1.78
C PRO A 395 -22.15 18.39 0.98
N LYS A 396 -22.28 19.15 -0.09
CA LYS A 396 -21.13 19.64 -0.85
C LYS A 396 -20.63 20.92 -0.21
N ILE A 397 -19.38 20.94 0.23
CA ILE A 397 -18.68 22.14 0.68
C ILE A 397 -17.46 22.40 -0.20
N THR A 398 -17.00 23.64 -0.22
CA THR A 398 -15.81 24.04 -0.98
C THR A 398 -14.53 23.53 -0.33
N SER A 399 -13.44 23.49 -1.10
CA SER A 399 -12.11 23.14 -0.58
C SER A 399 -11.60 24.15 0.46
N GLU A 400 -12.05 25.40 0.39
CA GLU A 400 -11.73 26.46 1.34
C GLU A 400 -12.48 26.30 2.67
N GLU A 401 -13.73 25.83 2.64
CA GLU A 401 -14.51 25.51 3.83
C GLU A 401 -14.01 24.21 4.49
N SER A 402 -13.61 23.22 3.69
CA SER A 402 -13.14 21.91 4.18
C SER A 402 -11.97 22.05 5.15
N GLY A 403 -12.11 21.57 6.38
CA GLY A 403 -10.99 21.51 7.33
C GLY A 403 -9.90 20.51 6.91
N LEU A 404 -10.24 19.54 6.05
CA LEU A 404 -9.33 18.52 5.54
C LEU A 404 -8.56 19.03 4.31
N PHE A 405 -7.22 19.05 4.40
CA PHE A 405 -6.33 19.51 3.34
C PHE A 405 -5.82 18.37 2.46
N LEU A 406 -5.44 17.24 3.06
CA LEU A 406 -4.75 16.13 2.40
C LEU A 406 -5.05 14.83 3.13
N TYR A 407 -5.26 13.75 2.36
CA TYR A 407 -5.29 12.39 2.85
C TYR A 407 -4.25 11.53 2.12
N VAL A 408 -3.40 10.81 2.85
CA VAL A 408 -2.46 9.83 2.29
C VAL A 408 -2.56 8.52 3.06
N ASP A 409 -2.81 7.44 2.32
CA ASP A 409 -2.77 6.07 2.83
C ASP A 409 -1.52 5.35 2.30
N CYS A 410 -0.65 4.90 3.20
CA CYS A 410 0.66 4.31 2.87
C CYS A 410 0.59 2.77 2.77
N HIS A 411 1.13 2.23 1.67
CA HIS A 411 1.08 0.82 1.24
C HIS A 411 2.44 0.32 0.75
N GLY A 412 2.51 -0.98 0.50
CA GLY A 412 3.68 -1.66 -0.06
C GLY A 412 3.34 -2.36 -1.38
N HIS A 413 4.24 -2.29 -2.36
CA HIS A 413 3.97 -2.76 -3.71
C HIS A 413 4.99 -3.78 -4.22
N ALA A 414 4.59 -5.05 -4.32
CA ALA A 414 5.49 -6.15 -4.69
C ALA A 414 6.02 -6.08 -6.13
N SER A 415 5.25 -5.54 -7.09
CA SER A 415 5.51 -5.77 -8.52
C SER A 415 6.16 -4.61 -9.29
N LYS A 416 5.69 -3.39 -9.08
CA LYS A 416 6.16 -2.16 -9.74
C LYS A 416 7.34 -1.61 -8.93
N LYS A 417 8.47 -1.39 -9.60
CA LYS A 417 9.67 -0.77 -9.02
C LYS A 417 9.43 0.70 -8.69
N GLY A 418 10.13 1.17 -7.66
CA GLY A 418 10.07 2.56 -7.18
C GLY A 418 8.93 2.83 -6.22
N ASN A 419 8.97 4.03 -5.64
CA ASN A 419 7.89 4.56 -4.80
C ASN A 419 7.05 5.52 -5.64
N PHE A 420 5.72 5.45 -5.55
CA PHE A 420 4.83 6.24 -6.39
C PHE A 420 3.46 6.40 -5.73
N MET A 421 2.63 7.28 -6.26
CA MET A 421 1.26 7.47 -5.77
C MET A 421 0.23 7.07 -6.81
N TYR A 422 -0.85 6.47 -6.33
CA TYR A 422 -2.09 6.48 -7.07
C TYR A 422 -2.92 7.69 -6.61
N GLY A 423 -3.35 8.54 -7.55
CA GLY A 423 -4.36 9.59 -7.32
C GLY A 423 -5.71 9.25 -7.99
N ASN A 424 -6.72 10.07 -7.74
CA ASN A 424 -8.04 9.89 -8.36
C ASN A 424 -8.09 10.54 -9.76
N HIS A 425 -9.10 10.15 -10.54
CA HIS A 425 -9.41 10.74 -11.83
C HIS A 425 -10.46 11.83 -11.67
N PHE A 426 -10.34 12.86 -12.49
CA PHE A 426 -11.31 13.96 -12.59
C PHE A 426 -11.65 14.22 -14.05
N GLU A 427 -12.85 14.69 -14.35
CA GLU A 427 -13.19 15.11 -15.71
C GLU A 427 -12.55 16.47 -16.05
N ASN A 428 -12.48 17.36 -15.05
CA ASN A 428 -11.87 18.67 -15.18
C ASN A 428 -10.33 18.55 -15.23
N VAL A 429 -9.72 19.18 -16.24
CA VAL A 429 -8.26 19.20 -16.41
C VAL A 429 -7.54 19.84 -15.21
N ASN A 430 -8.07 20.92 -14.67
CA ASN A 430 -7.47 21.62 -13.53
C ASN A 430 -7.46 20.72 -12.29
N ASP A 431 -8.54 19.98 -12.02
CA ASP A 431 -8.59 19.07 -10.87
C ASP A 431 -7.61 17.89 -11.03
N ASN A 432 -7.43 17.38 -12.27
CA ASN A 432 -6.37 16.40 -12.54
C ASN A 432 -4.99 16.99 -12.25
N VAL A 433 -4.71 18.21 -12.71
CA VAL A 433 -3.44 18.89 -12.47
C VAL A 433 -3.20 19.09 -10.98
N GLU A 434 -4.20 19.59 -10.23
CA GLU A 434 -4.12 19.74 -8.78
C GLU A 434 -3.88 18.40 -8.07
N CYS A 435 -4.51 17.32 -8.53
CA CYS A 435 -4.24 15.98 -8.02
C CYS A 435 -2.80 15.51 -8.33
N MET A 436 -2.19 15.96 -9.44
CA MET A 436 -0.85 15.56 -9.85
C MET A 436 0.28 16.37 -9.18
N LEU A 437 -0.02 17.56 -8.64
CA LEU A 437 1.01 18.46 -8.10
C LEU A 437 1.82 17.86 -6.96
N LEU A 438 1.17 17.32 -5.92
CA LEU A 438 1.91 16.77 -4.77
C LEU A 438 2.85 15.63 -5.19
N PRO A 439 2.40 14.56 -5.90
CA PRO A 439 3.31 13.54 -6.42
C PRO A 439 4.46 14.10 -7.27
N LYS A 440 4.21 15.13 -8.08
CA LYS A 440 5.25 15.76 -8.88
C LYS A 440 6.27 16.49 -8.01
N LEU A 441 5.83 17.25 -7.00
CA LEU A 441 6.71 17.91 -6.04
C LEU A 441 7.54 16.90 -5.24
N ILE A 442 6.96 15.75 -4.84
CA ILE A 442 7.70 14.69 -4.13
C ILE A 442 8.85 14.16 -5.01
N SER A 443 8.64 14.04 -6.32
CA SER A 443 9.70 13.63 -7.24
C SER A 443 10.87 14.62 -7.31
N LEU A 444 10.65 15.90 -6.98
CA LEU A 444 11.69 16.93 -6.92
C LEU A 444 12.44 16.94 -5.58
N ASN A 445 11.86 16.34 -4.54
CA ASN A 445 12.42 16.27 -3.18
C ASN A 445 12.90 14.86 -2.80
N SER A 446 12.75 13.86 -3.66
CA SER A 446 13.14 12.48 -3.37
C SER A 446 13.87 11.83 -4.55
N GLN A 447 15.05 11.30 -4.28
CA GLN A 447 15.80 10.45 -5.20
C GLN A 447 15.05 9.15 -5.53
N HIS A 448 14.07 8.77 -4.70
CA HIS A 448 13.47 7.44 -4.69
C HIS A 448 11.97 7.43 -5.04
N PHE A 449 11.37 8.59 -5.33
CA PHE A 449 9.97 8.71 -5.75
C PHE A 449 9.86 8.84 -7.27
N HIS A 450 8.92 8.17 -7.92
CA HIS A 450 8.85 8.09 -9.39
C HIS A 450 7.49 8.59 -9.88
N PHE A 451 7.46 9.84 -10.31
CA PHE A 451 6.24 10.46 -10.84
C PHE A 451 5.70 9.73 -12.08
N ASP A 452 6.57 9.23 -12.96
CA ASP A 452 6.20 8.42 -14.13
C ASP A 452 5.56 7.06 -13.77
N ALA A 453 5.72 6.63 -12.52
CA ALA A 453 5.05 5.45 -12.00
C ALA A 453 3.72 5.78 -11.29
N CYS A 454 3.35 7.06 -11.14
CA CYS A 454 2.05 7.44 -10.61
C CYS A 454 0.93 7.09 -11.61
N ASN A 455 -0.31 6.95 -11.13
CA ASN A 455 -1.45 6.71 -12.01
C ASN A 455 -2.71 7.39 -11.45
N PHE A 456 -3.36 8.16 -12.33
CA PHE A 456 -4.53 9.00 -12.06
C PHE A 456 -5.72 8.64 -12.96
N SER A 457 -5.67 7.48 -13.63
CA SER A 457 -6.74 7.05 -14.53
C SER A 457 -7.96 6.52 -13.77
N GLU A 458 -9.14 6.76 -14.34
CA GLU A 458 -10.41 6.29 -13.80
C GLU A 458 -10.42 4.77 -13.60
N ARG A 459 -9.82 4.05 -14.54
CA ARG A 459 -9.71 2.59 -14.51
C ARG A 459 -9.15 2.06 -13.19
N ILE A 460 -8.18 2.74 -12.57
CA ILE A 460 -7.59 2.26 -11.31
C ILE A 460 -8.53 2.45 -10.13
N MET A 461 -9.49 3.38 -10.21
CA MET A 461 -10.46 3.63 -9.14
C MET A 461 -11.48 2.49 -9.04
N TYR A 462 -11.86 1.86 -10.15
CA TYR A 462 -12.96 0.90 -10.19
C TYR A 462 -12.55 -0.53 -10.55
N ILE A 463 -11.26 -0.79 -10.77
CA ILE A 463 -10.80 -2.15 -11.04
C ILE A 463 -11.15 -3.07 -9.86
N LYS A 464 -11.79 -4.20 -10.18
CA LYS A 464 -12.11 -5.24 -9.20
C LYS A 464 -10.88 -6.11 -8.93
N ASP A 465 -10.64 -6.43 -7.67
CA ASP A 465 -9.60 -7.40 -7.32
C ASP A 465 -10.02 -8.78 -7.81
N LYS A 466 -9.06 -9.54 -8.37
CA LYS A 466 -9.35 -10.91 -8.82
C LYS A 466 -9.55 -11.87 -7.65
N ARG A 467 -9.05 -11.52 -6.46
CA ARG A 467 -9.08 -12.39 -5.27
C ARG A 467 -10.42 -12.35 -4.55
N ASP A 468 -10.94 -11.16 -4.30
CA ASP A 468 -12.17 -10.93 -3.52
C ASP A 468 -13.33 -10.39 -4.38
N GLY A 469 -13.09 -10.03 -5.65
CA GLY A 469 -14.11 -9.46 -6.54
C GLY A 469 -14.49 -8.01 -6.22
N LEU A 470 -13.94 -7.43 -5.16
CA LEU A 470 -14.31 -6.12 -4.66
C LEU A 470 -13.63 -5.01 -5.47
N SER A 471 -14.40 -3.96 -5.75
CA SER A 471 -13.93 -2.76 -6.44
C SER A 471 -12.97 -1.95 -5.56
N ARG A 472 -11.97 -1.34 -6.18
CA ARG A 472 -11.13 -0.32 -5.53
C ARG A 472 -11.88 0.96 -5.17
N GLU A 473 -13.14 1.07 -5.54
CA GLU A 473 -14.05 2.13 -5.10
C GLU A 473 -14.17 2.20 -3.57
N GLY A 474 -14.09 1.04 -2.91
CA GLY A 474 -14.05 0.91 -1.45
C GLY A 474 -12.69 1.22 -0.82
N ALA A 475 -11.66 1.54 -1.60
CA ALA A 475 -10.36 1.91 -1.08
C ALA A 475 -10.41 3.32 -0.48
N GLY A 476 -9.62 3.55 0.58
CA GLY A 476 -9.70 4.80 1.35
C GLY A 476 -9.62 6.04 0.48
N ARG A 477 -8.69 6.06 -0.47
CA ARG A 477 -8.50 7.19 -1.37
C ARG A 477 -9.76 7.56 -2.19
N VAL A 478 -10.42 6.55 -2.75
CA VAL A 478 -11.57 6.73 -3.64
C VAL A 478 -12.82 7.03 -2.82
N ALA A 479 -13.01 6.32 -1.71
CA ALA A 479 -14.12 6.56 -0.79
C ALA A 479 -14.05 7.97 -0.15
N VAL A 480 -12.86 8.45 0.20
CA VAL A 480 -12.67 9.83 0.69
C VAL A 480 -13.05 10.84 -0.39
N LEU A 481 -12.61 10.67 -1.64
CA LEU A 481 -13.05 11.55 -2.73
C LEU A 481 -14.58 11.55 -2.87
N LYS A 482 -15.22 10.37 -2.84
CA LYS A 482 -16.68 10.26 -2.99
C LYS A 482 -17.45 10.95 -1.88
N SER A 483 -16.94 10.90 -0.65
CA SER A 483 -17.62 11.45 0.52
C SER A 483 -17.30 12.91 0.81
N THR A 484 -16.18 13.43 0.30
CA THR A 484 -15.67 14.77 0.66
C THR A 484 -15.33 15.67 -0.54
N GLY A 485 -15.26 15.13 -1.76
CA GLY A 485 -14.74 15.86 -2.91
C GLY A 485 -13.24 16.17 -2.84
N LEU A 486 -12.50 15.63 -1.84
CA LEU A 486 -11.09 15.94 -1.64
C LEU A 486 -10.23 15.49 -2.83
N ILE A 487 -9.70 16.47 -3.58
CA ILE A 487 -8.78 16.23 -4.70
C ILE A 487 -7.48 15.59 -4.21
N ARG A 488 -6.93 16.10 -3.12
CA ARG A 488 -5.65 15.69 -2.51
C ARG A 488 -5.83 14.44 -1.64
N SER A 489 -6.27 13.36 -2.27
CA SER A 489 -6.47 12.06 -1.66
C SER A 489 -5.60 11.04 -2.39
N TYR A 490 -4.67 10.38 -1.70
CA TYR A 490 -3.67 9.51 -2.32
C TYR A 490 -3.50 8.15 -1.65
N THR A 491 -3.08 7.17 -2.45
CA THR A 491 -2.44 5.94 -1.97
C THR A 491 -0.96 6.00 -2.32
N LEU A 492 -0.07 5.99 -1.33
CA LEU A 492 1.38 5.92 -1.52
C LEU A 492 1.84 4.46 -1.53
N GLU A 493 2.49 4.05 -2.61
CA GLU A 493 2.89 2.67 -2.87
C GLU A 493 4.43 2.56 -2.87
N CYS A 494 4.97 1.75 -1.97
CA CYS A 494 6.42 1.60 -1.81
C CYS A 494 6.92 0.21 -2.19
N ASN A 495 7.84 0.12 -3.17
CA ASN A 495 8.41 -1.17 -3.57
C ASN A 495 9.29 -1.76 -2.46
N TYR A 496 9.24 -3.09 -2.27
CA TYR A 496 10.05 -3.77 -1.23
C TYR A 496 11.56 -3.83 -1.53
N ASN A 497 11.97 -3.54 -2.77
CA ASN A 497 13.28 -3.92 -3.28
C ASN A 497 14.10 -2.74 -3.80
N THR A 498 13.63 -2.02 -4.83
CA THR A 498 14.43 -0.97 -5.49
C THR A 498 13.61 -0.07 -6.42
N GLY A 499 14.24 1.03 -6.86
CA GLY A 499 13.73 1.97 -7.85
C GLY A 499 14.00 1.58 -9.30
N LYS A 500 13.43 2.33 -10.24
CA LYS A 500 13.80 2.26 -11.65
C LYS A 500 14.98 3.16 -11.99
N LYS A 501 15.04 4.31 -11.33
CA LYS A 501 16.03 5.37 -11.53
C LYS A 501 16.31 6.08 -10.21
N VAL A 502 17.35 6.88 -10.18
CA VAL A 502 17.60 7.87 -9.13
C VAL A 502 17.18 9.21 -9.70
N ASN A 503 16.30 9.95 -9.02
CA ASN A 503 15.98 11.30 -9.48
C ASN A 503 17.14 12.24 -9.15
N PRO A 504 17.59 13.08 -10.10
CA PRO A 504 18.47 14.18 -9.78
C PRO A 504 17.70 15.19 -8.94
N LEU A 505 18.28 15.61 -7.81
CA LEU A 505 17.72 16.66 -6.98
C LEU A 505 18.43 17.98 -7.31
N ALA A 506 17.67 19.00 -7.69
CA ALA A 506 18.19 20.36 -7.79
C ALA A 506 18.66 20.83 -6.41
N PRO A 507 19.72 21.64 -6.30
CA PRO A 507 20.17 22.15 -5.01
C PRO A 507 19.02 22.91 -4.31
N PRO A 508 18.95 22.86 -2.97
CA PRO A 508 17.97 23.64 -2.24
C PRO A 508 18.25 25.14 -2.40
N LEU A 509 17.26 26.00 -2.14
CA LEU A 509 17.41 27.46 -2.25
C LEU A 509 18.56 28.01 -1.40
N ARG A 510 18.82 27.41 -0.24
CA ARG A 510 19.86 27.79 0.72
C ARG A 510 20.62 26.54 1.18
N GLU A 511 21.87 26.41 0.74
CA GLU A 511 22.69 25.22 1.02
C GLU A 511 22.95 25.01 2.52
N GLY A 512 23.18 26.08 3.29
CA GLY A 512 23.50 26.00 4.73
C GLY A 512 22.35 25.57 5.67
N LEU A 513 21.13 25.40 5.15
CA LEU A 513 19.96 24.95 5.93
C LEU A 513 19.79 23.43 5.91
N GLU A 514 20.43 22.71 4.97
CA GLU A 514 20.48 21.26 5.02
C GLU A 514 21.60 20.82 5.97
N ARG A 515 21.21 20.14 7.06
CA ARG A 515 22.18 19.65 8.06
C ARG A 515 23.08 18.53 7.52
N THR A 516 22.70 17.89 6.42
CA THR A 516 23.44 16.76 5.84
C THR A 516 23.34 16.81 4.31
N PRO A 517 24.47 16.78 3.58
CA PRO A 517 24.45 16.72 2.12
C PRO A 517 23.75 15.46 1.64
N VAL A 518 22.87 15.59 0.64
CA VAL A 518 22.23 14.42 0.02
C VAL A 518 23.27 13.65 -0.82
N PRO A 519 23.49 12.34 -0.57
CA PRO A 519 24.44 11.56 -1.35
C PRO A 519 24.07 11.52 -2.83
N VAL A 520 25.06 11.67 -3.71
CA VAL A 520 24.86 11.47 -5.16
C VAL A 520 24.88 9.98 -5.44
N LEU A 521 23.72 9.43 -5.84
CA LEU A 521 23.60 8.01 -6.16
C LEU A 521 23.64 7.81 -7.68
N LEU A 522 24.55 6.94 -8.15
CA LEU A 522 24.71 6.61 -9.57
C LEU A 522 23.68 5.59 -10.07
N ALA A 523 23.14 4.77 -9.18
CA ALA A 523 22.16 3.73 -9.49
C ALA A 523 21.13 3.58 -8.38
N PRO A 524 19.90 3.08 -8.68
CA PRO A 524 18.89 2.87 -7.68
C PRO A 524 19.38 1.90 -6.60
N PRO A 525 19.38 2.29 -5.31
CA PRO A 525 19.84 1.41 -4.25
C PRO A 525 18.83 0.28 -4.00
N LYS A 526 19.27 -0.75 -3.28
CA LYS A 526 18.32 -1.62 -2.58
C LYS A 526 17.68 -0.81 -1.46
N TYR A 527 16.36 -0.80 -1.42
CA TYR A 527 15.66 -0.04 -0.40
C TYR A 527 15.86 -0.69 0.97
N THR A 528 16.02 0.18 1.94
CA THR A 528 16.20 -0.08 3.37
C THR A 528 15.14 0.72 4.13
N PRO A 529 14.93 0.46 5.44
CA PRO A 529 14.12 1.31 6.30
C PRO A 529 14.41 2.81 6.12
N GLN A 530 15.70 3.17 6.07
CA GLN A 530 16.14 4.56 5.90
C GLN A 530 15.67 5.19 4.58
N VAL A 531 15.73 4.46 3.46
CA VAL A 531 15.22 4.96 2.17
C VAL A 531 13.71 5.23 2.24
N PHE A 532 12.95 4.38 2.94
CA PHE A 532 11.52 4.61 3.12
C PHE A 532 11.25 5.83 4.02
N GLU A 533 12.02 6.00 5.09
CA GLU A 533 11.94 7.18 5.96
C GLU A 533 12.25 8.47 5.19
N GLU A 534 13.24 8.47 4.31
CA GLU A 534 13.57 9.59 3.42
C GLU A 534 12.42 9.92 2.46
N VAL A 535 11.74 8.91 1.90
CA VAL A 535 10.51 9.11 1.10
C VAL A 535 9.42 9.76 1.96
N GLY A 536 9.23 9.30 3.20
CA GLY A 536 8.29 9.91 4.15
C GLY A 536 8.61 11.39 4.40
N ARG A 537 9.87 11.72 4.65
CA ARG A 537 10.33 13.12 4.81
C ARG A 537 10.06 13.96 3.57
N ALA A 538 10.35 13.43 2.38
CA ALA A 538 10.09 14.14 1.12
C ALA A 538 8.61 14.42 0.88
N VAL A 539 7.71 13.50 1.24
CA VAL A 539 6.26 13.73 1.21
C VAL A 539 5.90 14.95 2.06
N MET A 540 6.40 15.00 3.30
CA MET A 540 6.12 16.12 4.20
C MET A 540 6.69 17.43 3.67
N SER A 541 7.94 17.47 3.23
CA SER A 541 8.54 18.66 2.65
C SER A 541 7.74 19.19 1.46
N SER A 542 7.31 18.31 0.55
CA SER A 542 6.52 18.70 -0.63
C SER A 542 5.14 19.28 -0.32
N ILE A 543 4.59 19.05 0.88
CA ILE A 543 3.35 19.73 1.33
C ILE A 543 3.59 21.24 1.45
N LEU A 544 4.76 21.67 1.92
CA LEU A 544 5.09 23.09 2.03
C LEU A 544 5.30 23.73 0.66
N ASP A 545 5.90 23.00 -0.30
CA ASP A 545 6.04 23.50 -1.67
C ASP A 545 4.67 23.74 -2.32
N LEU A 546 3.69 22.89 -2.00
CA LEU A 546 2.32 22.99 -2.52
C LEU A 546 1.60 24.28 -2.08
N ILE A 547 1.97 24.82 -0.92
CA ILE A 547 1.43 26.09 -0.40
C ILE A 547 2.41 27.26 -0.55
N GLY A 548 3.59 27.04 -1.15
CA GLY A 548 4.61 28.08 -1.34
C GLY A 548 5.32 28.51 -0.04
N CYS A 549 5.26 27.71 1.02
CA CYS A 549 5.83 28.05 2.34
C CYS A 549 7.06 27.20 2.69
N HIS A 550 7.68 26.53 1.73
CA HIS A 550 8.85 25.69 1.99
C HIS A 550 10.09 26.57 2.27
N PRO A 551 10.67 26.53 3.48
CA PRO A 551 11.75 27.44 3.88
C PRO A 551 13.05 27.23 3.09
N ASN A 552 13.23 26.03 2.54
CA ASN A 552 14.40 25.68 1.73
C ASN A 552 14.02 24.92 0.43
N SER A 553 13.06 25.46 -0.35
CA SER A 553 12.50 24.76 -1.51
C SER A 553 13.56 24.42 -2.56
N ARG A 554 13.44 23.25 -3.20
CA ARG A 554 14.22 22.90 -4.39
C ARG A 554 13.57 23.40 -5.68
N LEU A 555 12.26 23.70 -5.66
CA LEU A 555 11.46 24.04 -6.85
C LEU A 555 12.06 25.21 -7.64
N THR A 556 12.55 26.24 -6.94
CA THR A 556 13.17 27.44 -7.53
C THR A 556 14.36 27.13 -8.44
N ASN A 557 15.11 26.09 -8.10
CA ASN A 557 16.31 25.66 -8.81
C ASN A 557 16.04 24.55 -9.84
N THR A 558 14.76 24.21 -10.07
CA THR A 558 14.36 23.30 -11.14
C THR A 558 14.00 24.07 -12.42
N PRO A 559 13.88 23.40 -13.58
CA PRO A 559 13.37 24.04 -14.81
C PRO A 559 11.98 24.67 -14.66
N HIS A 560 11.18 24.23 -13.69
CA HIS A 560 9.86 24.80 -13.43
C HIS A 560 9.95 26.15 -12.71
N ARG A 561 10.93 26.35 -11.82
CA ARG A 561 11.16 27.57 -10.99
C ARG A 561 10.03 27.96 -10.02
N THR A 562 8.77 27.86 -10.43
CA THR A 562 7.60 28.26 -9.63
C THR A 562 6.52 27.19 -9.66
N LEU A 563 5.61 27.24 -8.67
CA LEU A 563 4.46 26.32 -8.62
C LEU A 563 3.49 26.57 -9.78
N HIS A 564 3.35 27.82 -10.23
CA HIS A 564 2.52 28.18 -11.38
C HIS A 564 3.06 27.54 -12.67
N SER A 565 4.36 27.70 -12.96
CA SER A 565 4.99 27.08 -14.12
C SER A 565 4.95 25.54 -14.07
N LEU A 566 5.00 24.96 -12.86
CA LEU A 566 4.81 23.52 -12.68
C LEU A 566 3.39 23.08 -13.05
N ARG A 567 2.36 23.83 -12.63
CA ARG A 567 0.96 23.60 -13.01
C ARG A 567 0.78 23.65 -14.52
N GLU A 568 1.28 24.68 -15.18
CA GLU A 568 1.16 24.82 -16.63
C GLU A 568 1.85 23.67 -17.37
N SER A 569 3.03 23.23 -16.90
CA SER A 569 3.72 22.07 -17.46
C SER A 569 2.90 20.78 -17.34
N LEU A 570 2.27 20.54 -16.19
CA LEU A 570 1.39 19.37 -16.00
C LEU A 570 0.11 19.48 -16.83
N LYS A 571 -0.46 20.68 -16.96
CA LYS A 571 -1.64 20.94 -17.78
C LYS A 571 -1.38 20.60 -19.25
N GLN A 572 -0.24 21.04 -19.79
CA GLN A 572 0.19 20.68 -21.14
C GLN A 572 0.33 19.16 -21.30
N GLN A 573 0.89 18.47 -20.30
CA GLN A 573 0.99 17.01 -20.32
C GLN A 573 -0.39 16.34 -20.37
N VAL A 574 -1.33 16.73 -19.50
CA VAL A 574 -2.68 16.15 -19.44
C VAL A 574 -3.44 16.39 -20.75
N VAL A 575 -3.40 17.61 -21.29
CA VAL A 575 -4.08 17.94 -22.56
C VAL A 575 -3.48 17.14 -23.72
N SER A 576 -2.16 16.97 -23.76
CA SER A 576 -1.49 16.16 -24.77
C SER A 576 -1.92 14.69 -24.68
N GLU A 577 -1.93 14.10 -23.49
CA GLU A 577 -2.40 12.72 -23.27
C GLU A 577 -3.87 12.53 -23.67
N MET A 578 -4.74 13.49 -23.35
CA MET A 578 -6.14 13.48 -23.78
C MET A 578 -6.29 13.55 -25.30
N THR A 579 -5.51 14.39 -25.97
CA THR A 579 -5.53 14.56 -27.44
C THR A 579 -5.03 13.28 -28.14
N ILE A 580 -3.99 12.64 -27.61
CA ILE A 580 -3.49 11.35 -28.12
C ILE A 580 -4.56 10.27 -27.94
N ASN A 581 -5.21 10.20 -26.77
CA ASN A 581 -6.26 9.22 -26.52
C ASN A 581 -7.51 9.44 -27.38
N ALA A 582 -7.81 10.69 -27.77
CA ALA A 582 -8.92 11.02 -28.66
C ALA A 582 -8.60 10.74 -30.14
N SER A 583 -7.33 10.85 -30.55
CA SER A 583 -6.89 10.61 -31.93
C SER A 583 -6.63 9.13 -32.26
N LEU A 584 -6.46 8.28 -31.24
CA LEU A 584 -6.50 6.83 -31.42
C LEU A 584 -7.91 6.40 -31.85
N PRO A 585 -8.10 5.75 -33.01
CA PRO A 585 -9.42 5.26 -33.40
C PRO A 585 -9.94 4.34 -32.30
N ARG A 586 -11.13 4.63 -31.77
CA ARG A 586 -11.88 3.69 -30.93
C ARG A 586 -12.15 2.45 -31.78
N SER A 587 -11.20 1.51 -31.80
CA SER A 587 -11.41 0.24 -32.46
C SER A 587 -12.56 -0.44 -31.70
N LYS A 588 -13.75 -0.44 -32.30
CA LYS A 588 -14.72 -1.52 -32.07
C LYS A 588 -13.93 -2.82 -32.26
N PRO A 589 -14.08 -3.83 -31.40
CA PRO A 589 -13.36 -5.08 -31.60
C PRO A 589 -13.77 -5.63 -32.97
N THR A 590 -12.87 -5.56 -33.93
CA THR A 590 -13.11 -6.10 -35.26
C THR A 590 -13.06 -7.62 -35.16
N ARG A 591 -14.03 -8.28 -35.81
CA ARG A 591 -14.20 -9.75 -35.91
C ARG A 591 -12.92 -10.49 -36.35
N SER A 592 -11.88 -9.78 -36.83
CA SER A 592 -10.58 -10.33 -37.21
C SER A 592 -9.63 -10.67 -36.05
N LYS A 593 -9.81 -10.11 -34.84
CA LYS A 593 -9.04 -10.55 -33.65
C LYS A 593 -9.61 -11.80 -32.97
N MET A 594 -10.85 -12.21 -33.29
CA MET A 594 -11.39 -13.51 -32.89
C MET A 594 -10.78 -14.66 -33.72
N ASN A 595 -10.52 -14.47 -35.01
CA ASN A 595 -10.00 -15.54 -35.87
C ASN A 595 -8.52 -15.90 -35.59
N ALA A 596 -7.73 -14.95 -35.07
CA ALA A 596 -6.35 -15.24 -34.63
C ALA A 596 -6.30 -16.04 -33.31
N CYS A 597 -7.30 -15.88 -32.43
CA CYS A 597 -7.45 -16.74 -31.25
C CYS A 597 -8.00 -18.13 -31.62
N TRP A 598 -8.89 -18.23 -32.61
CA TRP A 598 -9.43 -19.52 -33.07
C TRP A 598 -8.40 -20.37 -33.84
N HIS A 599 -7.53 -19.77 -34.65
CA HIS A 599 -6.43 -20.49 -35.33
C HIS A 599 -5.36 -21.00 -34.36
N PHE A 600 -5.13 -20.31 -33.24
CA PHE A 600 -4.19 -20.75 -32.21
C PHE A 600 -4.79 -21.86 -31.33
N LEU A 601 -6.10 -21.82 -31.06
CA LEU A 601 -6.83 -22.87 -30.34
C LEU A 601 -6.92 -24.18 -31.15
N HIS A 602 -7.16 -24.12 -32.47
CA HIS A 602 -7.23 -25.31 -33.32
C HIS A 602 -5.88 -26.02 -33.50
N LYS A 603 -4.76 -25.27 -33.54
CA LYS A 603 -3.41 -25.88 -33.57
C LYS A 603 -3.02 -26.51 -32.22
N TYR A 604 -3.51 -25.98 -31.10
CA TYR A 604 -3.27 -26.55 -29.76
C TYR A 604 -4.15 -27.79 -29.48
N LEU A 605 -5.41 -27.81 -29.95
CA LEU A 605 -6.29 -28.98 -29.84
C LEU A 605 -5.86 -30.15 -30.76
N ALA A 606 -5.25 -29.87 -31.92
CA ALA A 606 -4.68 -30.92 -32.78
C ALA A 606 -3.42 -31.58 -32.18
N ALA A 607 -2.65 -30.87 -31.35
CA ALA A 607 -1.49 -31.42 -30.66
C ALA A 607 -1.84 -32.22 -29.39
N LEU A 608 -3.04 -32.02 -28.82
CA LEU A 608 -3.55 -32.77 -27.66
C LEU A 608 -4.32 -34.06 -28.03
N LEU A 609 -4.48 -34.36 -29.32
CA LEU A 609 -5.07 -35.61 -29.83
C LEU A 609 -4.02 -36.61 -30.39
N GLN A 610 -2.73 -36.39 -30.15
CA GLN A 610 -1.66 -37.35 -30.46
C GLN A 610 -1.12 -38.04 -29.19
N PRO A 611 -2.00 -38.67 -28.40
CA PRO A 611 -1.81 -40.11 -28.19
C PRO A 611 -3.15 -40.87 -28.07
N MET A 612 -3.98 -40.85 -29.12
CA MET A 612 -5.10 -41.80 -29.25
C MET A 612 -5.18 -42.46 -30.64
N LYS A 613 -4.04 -42.57 -31.32
CA LYS A 613 -3.87 -43.37 -32.56
C LYS A 613 -2.70 -44.36 -32.50
N LEU A 614 -2.36 -44.82 -31.29
CA LEU A 614 -1.44 -45.95 -31.09
C LEU A 614 -2.06 -47.08 -30.23
N ILE A 615 -3.40 -47.08 -30.05
CA ILE A 615 -4.16 -48.18 -29.42
C ILE A 615 -5.35 -48.58 -30.32
N SER A 616 -5.13 -48.62 -31.63
CA SER A 616 -6.09 -49.22 -32.57
C SER A 616 -5.44 -50.10 -33.64
N ASN A 617 -4.12 -50.33 -33.58
CA ASN A 617 -3.39 -51.23 -34.48
C ASN A 617 -2.80 -52.48 -33.79
N LEU A 618 -3.30 -52.83 -32.60
CA LEU A 618 -2.94 -54.05 -31.86
C LEU A 618 -4.12 -55.02 -31.65
N ARG A 619 -5.17 -54.94 -32.49
CA ARG A 619 -6.32 -55.85 -32.46
C ARG A 619 -6.67 -56.42 -33.84
N SER A 620 -5.67 -56.92 -34.59
CA SER A 620 -5.95 -57.69 -35.82
C SER A 620 -4.92 -58.77 -36.16
N LYS A 621 -4.22 -59.34 -35.18
CA LYS A 621 -3.49 -60.62 -35.32
C LYS A 621 -3.47 -61.31 -33.97
N ILE A 622 -4.34 -62.31 -33.80
CA ILE A 622 -4.22 -63.55 -33.02
C ILE A 622 -5.60 -64.21 -33.17
N VAL A 623 -5.72 -65.11 -34.15
CA VAL A 623 -6.66 -66.23 -34.12
C VAL A 623 -5.76 -67.46 -33.90
N PRO A 624 -6.08 -68.35 -32.94
CA PRO A 624 -5.39 -69.62 -32.77
C PRO A 624 -6.02 -70.69 -33.68
N GLU A 625 -5.21 -71.38 -34.48
CA GLU A 625 -5.52 -72.70 -35.02
C GLU A 625 -4.47 -73.68 -34.47
N ASP A 626 -4.98 -74.72 -33.83
CA ASP A 626 -4.47 -76.09 -33.73
C ASP A 626 -3.05 -76.38 -33.20
N ALA A 627 -3.01 -76.82 -31.93
CA ALA A 627 -2.40 -78.08 -31.44
C ALA A 627 -2.17 -78.03 -29.92
#